data_AF-A0AAV4PJ54-F1
#
_entry.id   AF-A0AAV4PJ54-F1
#
_cell.length_a   1.000
_cell.length_b   1.000
_cell.length_c   1.000
_cell.angle_alpha   90.00
_cell.angle_beta   90.00
_cell.angle_gamma   90.00
#
_symmetry.space_group_name_H-M   'P 1'
#
loop_
_entity.id
_entity.type
_entity.pdbx_description
1 polymer ?
#
loop_
_entity_poly.entity_id
_entity_poly.type
_entity_poly.pdbx_seq_one_letter_code
_entity_poly.pdbx_strand_id
1 'polypeptide(L)'
;MCQSAKSETEHGEATKKNISSSMLPNPPIMSRIRILKNLIILCLGFFLLFTSYQSLANLQSTLNIEGDIGIVSQSVIYVSLIISSLLLPKLIIRKLGCKWTLVLSTLTYTPYIAANFYPSMSTLVPTAVLVGLGAAPLWSAKCTYLNEISVLYAGQTSETADVVTARFFGVFFMIFQNTQIWGNLVSFLVLKPGLAVGEDGGEFSNVTSLAMFAINDSSETSVADVVCGINFCSGINENLLPPSSEKRYMLTGIFVVLSILAAVATALFLDPIHQKKEDDEEGLVSRIAATIQHLRKPNQILLVPITIFSGVEQAFILGDFSKKRVKCHKKEANKICTVYGKDTTTERTVRKWFSKNNLSDSILVIIKNP
;
A
#
# COMPACT_ATOMS: atom_id res chain seq x y z
N MET A 1 -26.91 52.87 -58.38
CA MET A 1 -27.83 54.02 -58.32
C MET A 1 -27.88 54.51 -56.89
N CYS A 2 -27.45 55.77 -56.71
CA CYS A 2 -27.67 56.72 -55.62
C CYS A 2 -27.45 56.32 -54.15
N GLN A 3 -26.38 56.90 -53.61
CA GLN A 3 -26.22 57.42 -52.25
C GLN A 3 -27.35 58.39 -51.85
N SER A 4 -27.62 58.48 -50.54
CA SER A 4 -27.70 59.75 -49.78
C SER A 4 -27.76 59.39 -48.29
N ALA A 5 -26.66 59.53 -47.52
CA ALA A 5 -26.19 60.74 -46.83
C ALA A 5 -27.11 61.17 -45.66
N LYS A 6 -26.71 60.95 -44.39
CA LYS A 6 -25.72 61.67 -43.54
C LYS A 6 -26.33 62.88 -42.81
N SER A 7 -26.25 62.88 -41.48
CA SER A 7 -25.46 63.83 -40.65
C SER A 7 -25.76 63.54 -39.16
N GLU A 8 -24.81 63.02 -38.37
CA GLU A 8 -23.76 63.77 -37.62
C GLU A 8 -24.36 64.42 -36.35
N THR A 9 -23.75 64.47 -35.15
CA THR A 9 -22.39 64.20 -34.62
C THR A 9 -22.54 64.28 -33.08
N GLU A 10 -21.78 63.53 -32.28
CA GLU A 10 -20.63 63.99 -31.49
C GLU A 10 -20.43 62.91 -30.39
N HIS A 11 -19.27 62.58 -29.82
CA HIS A 11 -17.84 62.76 -30.05
C HIS A 11 -17.19 61.95 -28.90
N GLY A 12 -16.03 61.32 -29.07
CA GLY A 12 -15.30 60.79 -27.91
C GLY A 12 -14.51 59.50 -28.14
N GLU A 13 -13.38 59.68 -28.79
CA GLU A 13 -12.27 58.74 -28.94
C GLU A 13 -11.64 58.35 -27.58
N ALA A 14 -10.97 57.19 -27.58
CA ALA A 14 -10.00 56.73 -26.57
C ALA A 14 -10.52 56.27 -25.20
N THR A 15 -10.82 54.97 -25.09
CA THR A 15 -10.25 54.17 -23.99
C THR A 15 -10.05 52.70 -24.38
N LYS A 16 -8.89 52.40 -24.97
CA LYS A 16 -8.20 51.14 -24.70
C LYS A 16 -7.93 51.10 -23.19
N LYS A 17 -8.82 50.49 -22.40
CA LYS A 17 -8.58 50.19 -20.99
C LYS A 17 -8.72 48.68 -20.75
N ASN A 18 -7.56 48.04 -20.65
CA ASN A 18 -7.27 46.93 -19.75
C ASN A 18 -8.10 45.66 -19.90
N ILE A 19 -7.92 44.99 -21.04
CA ILE A 19 -7.83 43.52 -21.06
C ILE A 19 -6.36 43.18 -20.77
N SER A 20 -5.93 43.37 -19.52
CA SER A 20 -4.66 42.86 -18.97
C SER A 20 -4.69 43.03 -17.45
N SER A 21 -4.30 41.98 -16.73
CA SER A 21 -4.53 41.70 -15.30
C SER A 21 -5.98 41.30 -14.99
N SER A 22 -6.34 40.05 -14.71
CA SER A 22 -5.67 39.03 -13.89
C SER A 22 -5.93 37.61 -14.43
N MET A 23 -5.16 37.16 -15.41
CA MET A 23 -4.94 35.74 -15.69
C MET A 23 -3.50 35.36 -15.30
N LEU A 24 -3.11 35.73 -14.09
CA LEU A 24 -2.07 34.97 -13.40
C LEU A 24 -2.81 33.87 -12.66
N PRO A 25 -2.69 32.58 -13.04
CA PRO A 25 -2.97 31.54 -12.06
C PRO A 25 -2.12 31.91 -10.85
N ASN A 26 -2.75 32.04 -9.67
CA ASN A 26 -2.04 32.28 -8.42
C ASN A 26 -0.77 31.40 -8.42
N PRO A 27 0.40 31.95 -8.04
CA PRO A 27 1.63 31.17 -8.07
C PRO A 27 1.37 29.84 -7.36
N PRO A 28 1.80 28.71 -7.94
CA PRO A 28 1.52 27.41 -7.35
C PRO A 28 2.01 27.44 -5.91
N ILE A 29 1.12 27.10 -4.98
CA ILE A 29 1.32 27.20 -3.52
C ILE A 29 2.56 26.39 -3.07
N MET A 30 3.08 25.50 -3.94
CA MET A 30 4.14 24.55 -3.67
C MET A 30 5.11 24.45 -4.85
N SER A 31 6.42 24.55 -4.61
CA SER A 31 7.45 24.36 -5.65
C SER A 31 7.57 22.88 -6.08
N ARG A 32 8.06 22.63 -7.30
CA ARG A 32 8.29 21.27 -7.83
C ARG A 32 9.09 20.37 -6.88
N ILE A 33 10.18 20.89 -6.32
CA ILE A 33 11.04 20.15 -5.39
C ILE A 33 10.25 19.76 -4.13
N ARG A 34 9.41 20.66 -3.61
CA ARG A 34 8.58 20.38 -2.44
C ARG A 34 7.49 19.34 -2.76
N ILE A 35 6.92 19.36 -3.96
CA ILE A 35 5.99 18.33 -4.44
C ILE A 35 6.68 16.96 -4.49
N LEU A 36 7.86 16.88 -5.11
CA LEU A 36 8.63 15.63 -5.20
C LEU A 36 9.06 15.13 -3.81
N LYS A 37 9.48 16.04 -2.92
CA LYS A 37 9.76 15.72 -1.50
C LYS A 37 8.53 15.07 -0.85
N ASN A 38 7.34 15.65 -1.02
CA ASN A 38 6.10 15.12 -0.44
C ASN A 38 5.71 13.76 -1.04
N LEU A 39 5.92 13.55 -2.34
CA LEU A 39 5.76 12.24 -2.98
C LEU A 39 6.66 11.19 -2.33
N ILE A 40 7.95 11.49 -2.15
CA ILE A 40 8.92 10.55 -1.55
C ILE A 40 8.58 10.27 -0.08
N ILE A 41 8.21 11.28 0.70
CA ILE A 41 7.80 11.09 2.11
C ILE A 41 6.55 10.21 2.20
N LEU A 42 5.56 10.44 1.34
CA LEU A 42 4.36 9.61 1.28
C LEU A 42 4.72 8.16 0.94
N CYS A 43 5.60 7.94 -0.04
CA CYS A 43 6.08 6.61 -0.40
C CYS A 43 6.83 5.95 0.76
N LEU A 44 7.71 6.67 1.44
CA LEU A 44 8.49 6.16 2.57
C LEU A 44 7.59 5.80 3.76
N GLY A 45 6.58 6.62 4.07
CA GLY A 45 5.60 6.34 5.13
C GLY A 45 4.85 5.04 4.87
N PHE A 46 4.30 4.87 3.67
CA PHE A 46 3.64 3.61 3.28
C PHE A 46 4.63 2.45 3.24
N PHE A 47 5.86 2.67 2.77
CA PHE A 47 6.88 1.64 2.73
C PHE A 47 7.18 1.08 4.12
N LEU A 48 7.44 1.95 5.11
CA LEU A 48 7.73 1.54 6.48
C LEU A 48 6.53 0.85 7.15
N LEU A 49 5.34 1.43 6.99
CA LEU A 49 4.11 0.86 7.55
C LEU A 49 3.84 -0.54 6.98
N PHE A 50 3.81 -0.69 5.66
CA PHE A 50 3.42 -1.95 5.03
C PHE A 50 4.54 -2.99 5.06
N THR A 51 5.82 -2.61 5.16
CA THR A 51 6.91 -3.55 5.48
C THR A 51 6.61 -4.29 6.79
N SER A 52 6.08 -3.58 7.78
CA SER A 52 5.68 -4.18 9.06
C SER A 52 4.35 -4.95 8.97
N TYR A 53 3.27 -4.27 8.58
CA TYR A 53 1.92 -4.84 8.60
C TYR A 53 1.76 -6.03 7.65
N GLN A 54 2.25 -5.91 6.41
CA GLN A 54 2.05 -6.94 5.41
C GLN A 54 2.85 -8.21 5.73
N SER A 55 4.07 -8.04 6.23
CA SER A 55 4.86 -9.17 6.69
C SER A 55 4.23 -9.87 7.88
N LEU A 56 3.71 -9.10 8.84
CA LEU A 56 3.00 -9.66 9.98
C LEU A 56 1.71 -10.37 9.53
N ALA A 57 0.96 -9.80 8.60
CA ALA A 57 -0.25 -10.38 8.01
C ALA A 57 0.04 -11.73 7.33
N ASN A 58 1.13 -11.83 6.56
CA ASN A 58 1.56 -13.08 5.93
C ASN A 58 1.84 -14.18 6.96
N LEU A 59 2.30 -13.80 8.17
CA LEU A 59 2.64 -14.72 9.25
C LEU A 59 1.47 -15.02 10.20
N GLN A 60 0.34 -14.31 10.13
CA GLN A 60 -0.76 -14.43 11.10
C GLN A 60 -1.26 -15.87 11.28
N SER A 61 -1.52 -16.55 10.16
CA SER A 61 -1.99 -17.94 10.18
C SER A 61 -0.98 -18.95 10.72
N THR A 62 0.29 -18.56 10.89
CA THR A 62 1.36 -19.42 11.42
C THR A 62 1.76 -19.03 12.83
N LEU A 63 1.71 -17.74 13.19
CA LEU A 63 2.05 -17.26 14.54
C LEU A 63 0.92 -17.47 15.55
N ASN A 64 -0.33 -17.42 15.09
CA ASN A 64 -1.52 -17.43 15.93
C ASN A 64 -2.49 -18.54 15.47
N ILE A 65 -2.01 -19.80 15.52
CA ILE A 65 -2.75 -21.01 15.10
C ILE A 65 -3.82 -21.40 16.12
N GLU A 66 -3.56 -21.20 17.41
CA GLU A 66 -4.50 -21.54 18.48
C GLU A 66 -5.84 -20.83 18.26
N GLY A 67 -6.93 -21.61 18.17
CA GLY A 67 -8.29 -21.10 17.96
C GLY A 67 -8.50 -20.31 16.68
N ASP A 68 -7.65 -20.49 15.66
CA ASP A 68 -7.67 -19.76 14.39
C ASP A 68 -7.68 -18.22 14.55
N ILE A 69 -7.19 -17.71 15.69
CA ILE A 69 -7.26 -16.29 16.05
C ILE A 69 -6.60 -15.42 14.97
N GLY A 70 -5.50 -15.89 14.37
CA GLY A 70 -4.81 -15.19 13.28
C GLY A 70 -5.71 -14.98 12.06
N ILE A 71 -6.41 -16.01 11.62
CA ILE A 71 -7.31 -15.96 10.45
C ILE A 71 -8.55 -15.11 10.77
N VAL A 72 -9.17 -15.36 11.93
CA VAL A 72 -10.35 -14.61 12.38
C VAL A 72 -10.04 -13.12 12.46
N SER A 73 -8.90 -12.73 13.03
CA SER A 73 -8.51 -11.32 13.12
C SER A 73 -8.34 -10.66 11.74
N GLN A 74 -7.75 -11.38 10.77
CA GLN A 74 -7.60 -10.89 9.40
C GLN A 74 -8.96 -10.72 8.70
N SER A 75 -9.88 -11.68 8.88
CA SER A 75 -11.25 -11.54 8.36
C SER A 75 -11.98 -10.32 8.95
N VAL A 76 -11.81 -10.07 10.25
CA VAL A 76 -12.39 -8.89 10.93
C VAL A 76 -11.86 -7.58 10.37
N ILE A 77 -10.56 -7.50 10.02
CA ILE A 77 -9.98 -6.32 9.35
C ILE A 77 -10.73 -6.03 8.04
N TYR A 78 -10.94 -7.04 7.20
CA TYR A 78 -11.60 -6.86 5.90
C TYR A 78 -13.08 -6.49 6.03
N VAL A 79 -13.83 -7.12 6.96
CA VAL A 79 -15.22 -6.74 7.23
C VAL A 79 -15.32 -5.30 7.72
N SER A 80 -14.44 -4.91 8.65
CA SER A 80 -14.40 -3.54 9.19
C SER A 80 -13.97 -2.52 8.13
N LEU A 81 -13.09 -2.90 7.20
CA LEU A 81 -12.69 -2.10 6.04
C LEU A 81 -13.87 -1.84 5.10
N ILE A 82 -14.70 -2.85 4.82
CA ILE A 82 -15.91 -2.70 3.99
C ILE A 82 -16.83 -1.65 4.61
N ILE A 83 -17.10 -1.76 5.92
CA ILE A 83 -17.94 -0.79 6.65
C ILE A 83 -17.31 0.60 6.60
N SER A 84 -15.99 0.68 6.81
CA SER A 84 -15.24 1.93 6.77
C SER A 84 -15.32 2.63 5.41
N SER A 85 -15.16 1.87 4.32
CA SER A 85 -15.11 2.39 2.95
C SER A 85 -16.35 3.19 2.54
N LEU A 86 -17.51 2.91 3.15
CA LEU A 86 -18.77 3.60 2.86
C LEU A 86 -18.87 5.00 3.49
N LEU A 87 -18.28 5.20 4.67
CA LEU A 87 -18.59 6.35 5.54
C LEU A 87 -17.37 7.19 5.90
N LEU A 88 -16.28 6.54 6.31
CA LEU A 88 -15.17 7.18 7.01
C LEU A 88 -14.26 8.03 6.12
N PRO A 89 -13.88 7.63 4.89
CA PRO A 89 -12.96 8.42 4.07
C PRO A 89 -13.43 9.86 3.84
N LYS A 90 -14.67 10.06 3.40
CA LYS A 90 -15.22 11.40 3.13
C LYS A 90 -15.33 12.25 4.39
N LEU A 91 -15.70 11.64 5.53
CA LEU A 91 -15.85 12.36 6.80
C LEU A 91 -14.52 12.79 7.38
N ILE A 92 -13.55 11.88 7.45
CA ILE A 92 -12.27 12.12 8.11
C ILE A 92 -11.40 13.05 7.26
N ILE A 93 -11.28 12.80 5.95
CA ILE A 93 -10.47 13.63 5.05
C ILE A 93 -10.95 15.08 5.04
N ARG A 94 -12.26 15.30 5.06
CA ARG A 94 -12.84 16.64 5.07
C ARG A 94 -12.62 17.38 6.40
N LYS A 95 -12.73 16.68 7.54
CA LYS A 95 -12.56 17.30 8.87
C LYS A 95 -11.10 17.56 9.22
N LEU A 96 -10.22 16.61 8.92
CA LEU A 96 -8.83 16.62 9.38
C LEU A 96 -7.82 16.99 8.29
N GLY A 97 -8.25 16.97 7.02
CA GLY A 97 -7.37 17.08 5.86
C GLY A 97 -6.64 15.76 5.56
N CYS A 98 -6.04 15.68 4.37
CA CYS A 98 -5.33 14.47 3.93
C CYS A 98 -4.16 14.10 4.86
N LYS A 99 -3.36 15.08 5.30
CA LYS A 99 -2.16 14.83 6.13
C LYS A 99 -2.53 14.14 7.44
N TRP A 100 -3.43 14.72 8.22
CA TRP A 100 -3.79 14.16 9.53
C TRP A 100 -4.61 12.88 9.41
N THR A 101 -5.39 12.73 8.34
CA THR A 101 -6.03 11.45 8.03
C THR A 101 -4.99 10.35 7.82
N LEU A 102 -3.94 10.61 7.03
CA LEU A 102 -2.85 9.66 6.82
C LEU A 102 -2.14 9.28 8.12
N VAL A 103 -1.84 10.26 8.98
CA VAL A 103 -1.17 10.03 10.26
C VAL A 103 -2.04 9.19 11.20
N LEU A 104 -3.29 9.60 11.44
CA LEU A 104 -4.20 8.89 12.36
C LEU A 104 -4.52 7.49 11.86
N SER A 105 -4.78 7.34 10.57
CA SER A 105 -4.99 6.02 9.97
C SER A 105 -3.74 5.15 9.94
N THR A 106 -2.53 5.72 9.96
CA THR A 106 -1.30 4.92 10.14
C THR A 106 -1.21 4.41 11.57
N LEU A 107 -1.55 5.25 12.55
CA LEU A 107 -1.52 4.90 13.96
C LEU A 107 -2.51 3.80 14.34
N THR A 108 -3.61 3.61 13.61
CA THR A 108 -4.54 2.48 13.86
C THR A 108 -3.89 1.11 13.66
N TYR A 109 -2.81 1.02 12.87
CA TYR A 109 -2.07 -0.23 12.64
C TYR A 109 -1.18 -0.63 13.81
N THR A 110 -0.62 0.35 14.54
CA THR A 110 0.33 0.09 15.62
C THR A 110 -0.27 -0.78 16.75
N PRO A 111 -1.50 -0.55 17.26
CA PRO A 111 -2.12 -1.42 18.26
C PRO A 111 -2.31 -2.85 17.79
N TYR A 112 -2.66 -3.09 16.52
CA TYR A 112 -2.82 -4.45 15.99
C TYR A 112 -1.49 -5.17 15.89
N ILE A 113 -0.44 -4.47 15.44
CA ILE A 113 0.92 -5.00 15.44
C ILE A 113 1.34 -5.32 16.88
N ALA A 114 1.14 -4.41 17.83
CA ALA A 114 1.49 -4.61 19.23
C ALA A 114 0.66 -5.70 19.93
N ALA A 115 -0.60 -5.91 19.56
CA ALA A 115 -1.44 -6.99 20.09
C ALA A 115 -0.83 -8.38 19.83
N ASN A 116 0.09 -8.50 18.87
CA ASN A 116 0.84 -9.73 18.65
C ASN A 116 1.89 -10.03 19.73
N PHE A 117 2.16 -9.16 20.70
CA PHE A 117 2.90 -9.56 21.90
C PHE A 117 2.11 -10.55 22.75
N TYR A 118 0.80 -10.36 22.89
CA TYR A 118 -0.08 -11.23 23.67
C TYR A 118 -1.35 -11.53 22.85
N PRO A 119 -1.28 -12.51 21.94
CA PRO A 119 -2.39 -12.81 21.05
C PRO A 119 -3.54 -13.41 21.85
N SER A 120 -4.68 -12.77 21.82
CA SER A 120 -5.92 -13.31 22.36
C SER A 120 -7.06 -12.77 21.52
N MET A 121 -8.21 -13.43 21.54
CA MET A 121 -9.40 -12.89 20.88
C MET A 121 -9.73 -11.48 21.41
N SER A 122 -9.56 -11.25 22.71
CA SER A 122 -9.82 -9.95 23.34
C SER A 122 -8.83 -8.85 22.96
N THR A 123 -7.61 -9.17 22.52
CA THR A 123 -6.61 -8.17 22.09
C THR A 123 -6.59 -7.99 20.58
N LEU A 124 -6.61 -9.09 19.81
CA LEU A 124 -6.49 -9.05 18.35
C LEU A 124 -7.78 -8.62 17.65
N VAL A 125 -8.96 -9.01 18.14
CA VAL A 125 -10.23 -8.65 17.46
C VAL A 125 -10.52 -7.15 17.56
N PRO A 126 -10.44 -6.49 18.73
CA PRO A 126 -10.71 -5.05 18.79
C PRO A 126 -9.68 -4.22 18.01
N THR A 127 -8.42 -4.62 18.03
CA THR A 127 -7.37 -3.93 17.27
C THR A 127 -7.48 -4.20 15.76
N ALA A 128 -7.98 -5.37 15.35
CA ALA A 128 -8.33 -5.65 13.95
C ALA A 128 -9.46 -4.74 13.45
N VAL A 129 -10.51 -4.53 14.26
CA VAL A 129 -11.57 -3.56 13.93
C VAL A 129 -10.97 -2.18 13.74
N LEU A 130 -10.10 -1.74 14.66
CA LEU A 130 -9.44 -0.44 14.59
C LEU A 130 -8.64 -0.27 13.29
N VAL A 131 -7.88 -1.29 12.87
CA VAL A 131 -7.16 -1.29 11.59
C VAL A 131 -8.10 -1.18 10.41
N GLY A 132 -9.15 -2.01 10.36
CA GLY A 132 -10.11 -1.97 9.26
C GLY A 132 -10.81 -0.61 9.14
N LEU A 133 -11.16 0.01 10.27
CA LEU A 133 -11.71 1.36 10.31
C LEU A 133 -10.72 2.42 9.79
N GLY A 134 -9.42 2.31 10.11
CA GLY A 134 -8.39 3.24 9.63
C GLY A 134 -7.92 3.00 8.19
N ALA A 135 -8.03 1.77 7.68
CA ALA A 135 -7.48 1.36 6.39
C ALA A 135 -8.13 2.08 5.21
N ALA A 136 -9.47 2.16 5.13
CA ALA A 136 -10.13 2.83 4.01
C ALA A 136 -9.81 4.35 3.93
N PRO A 137 -9.85 5.11 5.05
CA PRO A 137 -9.39 6.50 5.06
C PRO A 137 -7.91 6.65 4.69
N LEU A 138 -7.04 5.72 5.09
CA LEU A 138 -5.61 5.75 4.72
C LEU A 138 -5.44 5.73 3.20
N TRP A 139 -6.03 4.72 2.55
CA TRP A 139 -5.91 4.52 1.11
C TRP A 139 -6.56 5.66 0.32
N SER A 140 -7.73 6.13 0.77
CA SER A 140 -8.42 7.26 0.13
C SER A 140 -7.63 8.55 0.28
N ALA A 141 -7.14 8.87 1.49
CA ALA A 141 -6.37 10.09 1.74
C ALA A 141 -5.09 10.11 0.92
N LYS A 142 -4.42 8.96 0.77
CA LYS A 142 -3.28 8.81 -0.12
C LYS A 142 -3.64 9.08 -1.58
N CYS A 143 -4.71 8.46 -2.09
CA CYS A 143 -5.13 8.67 -3.49
C CYS A 143 -5.43 10.15 -3.75
N THR A 144 -6.16 10.80 -2.84
CA THR A 144 -6.46 12.21 -2.96
C THR A 144 -5.20 13.07 -2.85
N TYR A 145 -4.34 12.84 -1.85
CA TYR A 145 -3.09 13.59 -1.70
C TYR A 145 -2.21 13.49 -2.94
N LEU A 146 -2.05 12.29 -3.49
CA LEU A 146 -1.25 12.06 -4.68
C LEU A 146 -1.83 12.79 -5.90
N ASN A 147 -3.14 12.72 -6.09
CA ASN A 147 -3.82 13.43 -7.18
C ASN A 147 -3.63 14.95 -7.07
N GLU A 148 -3.79 15.52 -5.87
CA GLU A 148 -3.59 16.95 -5.65
C GLU A 148 -2.16 17.41 -5.97
N ILE A 149 -1.14 16.70 -5.48
CA ILE A 149 0.25 17.06 -5.82
C ILE A 149 0.56 16.85 -7.30
N SER A 150 -0.08 15.88 -7.96
CA SER A 150 0.07 15.67 -9.41
C SER A 150 -0.55 16.80 -10.21
N VAL A 151 -1.73 17.30 -9.82
CA VAL A 151 -2.36 18.48 -10.44
C VAL A 151 -1.49 19.73 -10.24
N LEU A 152 -0.96 19.94 -9.03
CA LEU A 152 -0.05 21.05 -8.73
C LEU A 152 1.25 20.98 -9.54
N TYR A 153 1.77 19.76 -9.77
CA TYR A 153 2.97 19.55 -10.59
C TYR A 153 2.67 19.75 -12.07
N ALA A 154 1.55 19.21 -12.56
CA ALA A 154 1.11 19.37 -13.93
C ALA A 154 0.90 20.86 -14.28
N GLY A 155 0.31 21.65 -13.38
CA GLY A 155 0.16 23.10 -13.54
C GLY A 155 1.48 23.88 -13.61
N GLN A 156 2.60 23.25 -13.25
CA GLN A 156 3.95 23.81 -13.38
C GLN A 156 4.68 23.29 -14.63
N THR A 157 4.12 22.38 -15.40
CA THR A 157 4.75 21.72 -16.54
C THR A 157 3.84 21.78 -17.78
N SER A 158 4.37 21.49 -18.97
CA SER A 158 3.55 21.41 -20.19
C SER A 158 2.84 20.06 -20.35
N GLU A 159 2.73 19.26 -19.28
CA GLU A 159 2.13 17.92 -19.30
C GLU A 159 0.70 17.95 -18.73
N THR A 160 -0.14 17.01 -19.17
CA THR A 160 -1.51 16.88 -18.63
C THR A 160 -1.51 16.25 -17.24
N ALA A 161 -2.48 16.65 -16.41
CA ALA A 161 -2.63 16.13 -15.06
C ALA A 161 -2.77 14.59 -15.03
N ASP A 162 -3.43 14.00 -16.02
CA ASP A 162 -3.61 12.54 -16.12
C ASP A 162 -2.28 11.79 -16.27
N VAL A 163 -1.37 12.31 -17.11
CA VAL A 163 -0.05 11.70 -17.34
C VAL A 163 0.81 11.79 -16.09
N VAL A 164 0.85 12.96 -15.45
CA VAL A 164 1.60 13.17 -14.21
C VAL A 164 1.05 12.32 -13.08
N THR A 165 -0.28 12.23 -12.96
CA THR A 165 -0.96 11.39 -11.96
C THR A 165 -0.59 9.93 -12.16
N ALA A 166 -0.67 9.41 -13.39
CA ALA A 166 -0.25 8.04 -13.68
C ALA A 166 1.21 7.77 -13.32
N ARG A 167 2.13 8.72 -13.58
CA ARG A 167 3.54 8.61 -13.19
C ARG A 167 3.73 8.58 -11.68
N PHE A 168 3.09 9.47 -10.93
CA PHE A 168 3.21 9.52 -9.48
C PHE A 168 2.63 8.27 -8.82
N PHE A 169 1.47 7.78 -9.29
CA PHE A 169 0.90 6.51 -8.83
C PHE A 169 1.82 5.34 -9.17
N GLY A 170 2.44 5.34 -10.34
CA GLY A 170 3.44 4.35 -10.74
C GLY A 170 4.64 4.30 -9.79
N VAL A 171 5.23 5.45 -9.46
CA VAL A 171 6.33 5.56 -8.48
C VAL A 171 5.89 5.07 -7.10
N PHE A 172 4.72 5.50 -6.64
CA PHE A 172 4.16 5.07 -5.36
C PHE A 172 4.00 3.54 -5.30
N PHE A 173 3.34 2.94 -6.29
CA PHE A 173 3.09 1.50 -6.30
C PHE A 173 4.37 0.70 -6.51
N MET A 174 5.34 1.20 -7.26
CA MET A 174 6.66 0.57 -7.39
C MET A 174 7.34 0.43 -6.01
N ILE A 175 7.36 1.49 -5.21
CA ILE A 175 7.93 1.46 -3.86
C ILE A 175 7.09 0.60 -2.93
N PHE A 176 5.76 0.72 -2.99
CA PHE A 176 4.83 -0.05 -2.18
C PHE A 176 4.97 -1.56 -2.38
N GLN A 177 5.09 -2.04 -3.62
CA GLN A 177 5.23 -3.48 -3.88
C GLN A 177 6.55 -4.06 -3.35
N ASN A 178 7.59 -3.23 -3.19
CA ASN A 178 8.85 -3.67 -2.58
C ASN A 178 8.72 -4.01 -1.08
N THR A 179 7.67 -3.54 -0.39
CA THR A 179 7.47 -3.81 1.05
C THR A 179 7.38 -5.29 1.40
N GLN A 180 6.83 -6.11 0.48
CA GLN A 180 6.75 -7.56 0.63
C GLN A 180 8.13 -8.20 0.77
N ILE A 181 9.10 -7.72 -0.01
CA ILE A 181 10.46 -8.26 -0.03
C ILE A 181 11.14 -7.96 1.30
N TRP A 182 11.14 -6.69 1.70
CA TRP A 182 11.82 -6.23 2.91
C TRP A 182 11.14 -6.77 4.17
N GLY A 183 9.82 -6.83 4.18
CA GLY A 183 9.06 -7.38 5.31
C GLY A 183 9.35 -8.87 5.51
N ASN A 184 9.24 -9.66 4.44
CA ASN A 184 9.54 -11.09 4.49
C ASN A 184 11.02 -11.35 4.80
N LEU A 185 11.95 -10.48 4.37
CA LEU A 185 13.37 -10.57 4.73
C LEU A 185 13.58 -10.36 6.24
N VAL A 186 12.96 -9.34 6.84
CA VAL A 186 13.02 -9.11 8.30
C VAL A 186 12.49 -10.34 9.04
N SER A 187 11.35 -10.86 8.62
CA SER A 187 10.77 -12.08 9.19
C SER A 187 11.70 -13.29 9.07
N PHE A 188 12.32 -13.49 7.91
CA PHE A 188 13.27 -14.57 7.69
C PHE A 188 14.48 -14.45 8.62
N LEU A 189 15.09 -13.27 8.72
CA LEU A 189 16.28 -13.05 9.56
C LEU A 189 16.00 -13.30 11.04
N VAL A 190 14.84 -12.87 11.53
CA VAL A 190 14.43 -13.05 12.93
C VAL A 190 14.05 -14.50 13.23
N LEU A 191 13.31 -15.15 12.31
CA LEU A 191 12.80 -16.49 12.54
C LEU A 191 13.82 -17.59 12.24
N LYS A 192 14.90 -17.30 11.49
CA LYS A 192 15.96 -18.26 11.16
C LYS A 192 16.44 -18.98 12.43
N PRO A 193 16.52 -20.32 12.45
CA PRO A 193 17.17 -21.03 13.53
C PRO A 193 18.63 -20.55 13.60
N GLY A 194 19.07 -20.05 14.75
CA GLY A 194 20.47 -19.69 14.92
C GLY A 194 21.32 -20.94 14.73
N LEU A 195 22.31 -20.89 13.83
CA LEU A 195 23.56 -21.58 14.16
C LEU A 195 24.10 -20.82 15.36
N ALA A 196 24.14 -21.46 16.52
CA ALA A 196 24.81 -20.89 17.67
C ALA A 196 26.25 -20.54 17.24
N VAL A 197 26.59 -19.25 17.24
CA VAL A 197 27.98 -18.82 17.28
C VAL A 197 28.40 -19.06 18.73
N GLY A 198 29.00 -20.23 18.97
CA GLY A 198 29.67 -20.51 20.23
C GLY A 198 30.91 -19.63 20.32
N GLU A 199 31.08 -19.00 21.48
CA GLU A 199 32.24 -18.18 21.83
C GLU A 199 33.46 -19.01 22.25
N ASP A 200 33.56 -20.24 21.76
CA ASP A 200 34.70 -21.12 21.99
C ASP A 200 35.09 -21.80 20.67
N GLY A 201 36.36 -21.66 20.28
CA GLY A 201 36.95 -22.19 19.05
C GLY A 201 37.04 -23.71 19.01
N GLY A 202 35.90 -24.39 18.92
CA GLY A 202 35.77 -25.82 18.73
C GLY A 202 35.11 -26.19 17.40
N GLU A 203 35.66 -27.19 16.73
CA GLU A 203 35.26 -27.67 15.40
C GLU A 203 33.76 -27.92 15.22
N PHE A 204 33.35 -27.58 14.00
CA PHE A 204 32.03 -27.76 13.40
C PHE A 204 31.57 -29.22 13.41
N SER A 205 30.63 -29.55 14.29
CA SER A 205 29.65 -30.64 14.09
C SER A 205 28.53 -30.51 15.12
N ASN A 206 27.39 -29.97 14.70
CA ASN A 206 26.15 -30.73 14.78
C ASN A 206 25.03 -30.01 14.01
N VAL A 207 24.44 -30.81 13.14
CA VAL A 207 23.61 -30.44 12.02
C VAL A 207 22.28 -29.91 12.51
N THR A 208 21.84 -28.81 11.88
CA THR A 208 20.48 -28.27 11.85
C THR A 208 19.42 -29.31 12.23
N SER A 209 18.56 -28.99 13.20
CA SER A 209 17.36 -29.77 13.57
C SER A 209 16.32 -29.97 12.44
N LEU A 210 16.63 -29.49 11.22
CA LEU A 210 15.91 -29.78 9.98
C LEU A 210 16.50 -30.97 9.18
N ALA A 211 17.74 -31.38 9.45
CA ALA A 211 18.38 -32.53 8.81
C ALA A 211 18.10 -33.84 9.54
N MET A 212 17.77 -33.80 10.84
CA MET A 212 17.47 -35.02 11.60
C MET A 212 16.14 -35.68 11.19
N PHE A 213 15.21 -34.93 10.59
CA PHE A 213 14.01 -35.51 9.99
C PHE A 213 14.28 -36.27 8.69
N ALA A 214 15.42 -36.03 8.02
CA ALA A 214 15.72 -36.64 6.73
C ALA A 214 16.59 -37.92 6.81
N ILE A 215 17.11 -38.28 8.00
CA ILE A 215 18.11 -39.37 8.11
C ILE A 215 17.66 -40.53 9.01
N ASN A 216 16.70 -40.34 9.93
CA ASN A 216 16.34 -41.40 10.89
C ASN A 216 15.06 -42.20 10.58
N ASP A 217 14.48 -42.05 9.39
CA ASP A 217 13.41 -42.97 8.96
C ASP A 217 14.01 -44.09 8.09
N SER A 218 14.69 -45.01 8.75
CA SER A 218 14.96 -46.35 8.22
C SER A 218 13.80 -47.32 8.51
N SER A 219 12.60 -46.81 8.77
CA SER A 219 11.36 -47.57 8.65
C SER A 219 10.79 -47.33 7.26
N GLU A 220 10.49 -48.42 6.55
CA GLU A 220 9.71 -48.40 5.32
C GLU A 220 8.31 -47.82 5.59
N THR A 221 8.19 -46.49 5.57
CA THR A 221 6.91 -45.82 5.40
C THR A 221 7.06 -44.95 4.15
N SER A 222 6.34 -45.33 3.10
CA SER A 222 6.36 -44.65 1.82
C SER A 222 6.16 -43.14 1.99
N VAL A 223 7.16 -42.36 1.57
CA VAL A 223 7.08 -40.93 1.24
C VAL A 223 6.20 -40.77 0.00
N ALA A 224 4.97 -41.23 0.08
CA ALA A 224 3.92 -41.06 -0.91
C ALA A 224 3.07 -39.87 -0.48
N ASP A 225 3.01 -38.87 -1.37
CA ASP A 225 2.00 -37.83 -1.42
C ASP A 225 2.09 -36.65 -0.43
N VAL A 226 3.22 -35.93 -0.45
CA VAL A 226 3.10 -34.45 -0.38
C VAL A 226 2.53 -33.98 -1.73
N VAL A 227 1.20 -34.11 -1.88
CA VAL A 227 0.50 -33.65 -3.07
C VAL A 227 0.63 -32.14 -3.15
N CYS A 228 1.36 -31.68 -4.16
CA CYS A 228 1.63 -30.27 -4.35
C CYS A 228 1.21 -29.85 -5.77
N GLY A 229 0.68 -28.63 -5.91
CA GLY A 229 0.07 -28.15 -7.15
C GLY A 229 -1.46 -28.13 -7.07
N ILE A 230 -2.13 -28.46 -8.18
CA ILE A 230 -3.60 -28.33 -8.33
C ILE A 230 -4.35 -29.23 -7.32
N ASN A 231 -3.73 -30.33 -6.89
CA ASN A 231 -4.29 -31.28 -5.93
C ASN A 231 -3.82 -31.03 -4.48
N PHE A 232 -3.27 -29.84 -4.16
CA PHE A 232 -2.88 -29.49 -2.78
C PHE A 232 -4.14 -29.32 -1.91
N CYS A 233 -4.47 -30.34 -1.13
CA CYS A 233 -5.44 -30.23 -0.04
C CYS A 233 -4.83 -29.34 1.05
N SER A 234 -5.53 -28.27 1.42
CA SER A 234 -5.18 -27.35 2.50
C SER A 234 -5.35 -28.01 3.88
N GLY A 235 -4.68 -29.13 4.11
CA GLY A 235 -4.43 -29.62 5.46
C GLY A 235 -3.48 -28.64 6.13
N ILE A 236 -3.89 -28.11 7.27
CA ILE A 236 -2.99 -27.40 8.19
C ILE A 236 -1.86 -28.38 8.46
N ASN A 237 -0.62 -28.04 8.10
CA ASN A 237 0.51 -28.85 8.54
C ASN A 237 0.58 -28.66 10.07
N GLU A 238 0.01 -29.60 10.82
CA GLU A 238 0.00 -29.64 12.29
C GLU A 238 1.42 -29.63 12.90
N ASN A 239 2.45 -29.79 12.06
CA ASN A 239 3.87 -29.80 12.44
C ASN A 239 4.54 -28.42 12.47
N LEU A 240 3.83 -27.31 12.25
CA LEU A 240 4.38 -25.96 12.45
C LEU A 240 4.19 -25.56 13.91
N LEU A 241 5.20 -25.84 14.75
CA LEU A 241 5.23 -25.29 16.09
C LEU A 241 5.35 -23.75 16.04
N PRO A 242 4.57 -23.02 16.86
CA PRO A 242 4.73 -21.58 16.97
C PRO A 242 6.17 -21.24 17.40
N PRO A 243 6.75 -20.14 16.88
CA PRO A 243 8.11 -19.75 17.26
C PRO A 243 8.21 -19.42 18.75
N SER A 244 9.41 -19.57 19.31
CA SER A 244 9.68 -19.21 20.70
C SER A 244 9.26 -17.76 21.01
N SER A 245 8.79 -17.51 22.23
CA SER A 245 8.29 -16.20 22.66
C SER A 245 9.30 -15.07 22.43
N GLU A 246 10.60 -15.36 22.56
CA GLU A 246 11.68 -14.41 22.30
C GLU A 246 11.71 -13.93 20.83
N LYS A 247 11.65 -14.85 19.86
CA LYS A 247 11.63 -14.52 18.43
C LYS A 247 10.38 -13.75 18.05
N ARG A 248 9.24 -14.12 18.63
CA ARG A 248 7.98 -13.42 18.48
C ARG A 248 8.10 -11.97 18.96
N TYR A 249 8.60 -11.76 20.17
CA TYR A 249 8.75 -10.42 20.74
C TYR A 249 9.74 -9.56 19.97
N MET A 250 10.86 -10.14 19.52
CA MET A 250 11.83 -9.44 18.67
C MET A 250 11.19 -9.01 17.34
N LEU A 251 10.47 -9.91 16.67
CA LEU A 251 9.79 -9.61 15.40
C LEU A 251 8.73 -8.53 15.57
N THR A 252 7.84 -8.69 16.55
CA THR A 252 6.77 -7.73 16.83
C THR A 252 7.34 -6.37 17.24
N GLY A 253 8.41 -6.35 18.04
CA GLY A 253 9.10 -5.11 18.44
C GLY A 253 9.63 -4.31 17.26
N ILE A 254 10.34 -4.95 16.34
CA ILE A 254 10.85 -4.30 15.10
C ILE A 254 9.68 -3.70 14.31
N PHE A 255 8.60 -4.45 14.14
CA PHE A 255 7.43 -3.99 13.40
C PHE A 255 6.68 -2.83 14.07
N VAL A 256 6.56 -2.82 15.39
CA VAL A 256 6.00 -1.69 16.13
C VAL A 256 6.82 -0.43 15.89
N VAL A 257 8.15 -0.50 16.03
CA VAL A 257 9.05 0.64 15.81
C VAL A 257 8.93 1.18 14.39
N LEU A 258 8.92 0.31 13.37
CA LEU A 258 8.74 0.73 11.97
C LEU A 258 7.39 1.43 11.75
N SER A 259 6.30 0.93 12.35
CA SER A 259 4.97 1.54 12.22
C SER A 259 4.88 2.92 12.86
N ILE A 260 5.51 3.11 14.03
CA ILE A 260 5.57 4.41 14.72
C ILE A 260 6.44 5.38 13.92
N LEU A 261 7.60 4.92 13.43
CA LEU A 261 8.47 5.72 12.59
C LEU A 261 7.75 6.21 11.32
N ALA A 262 6.92 5.36 10.70
CA ALA A 262 6.09 5.73 9.56
C ALA A 262 5.12 6.88 9.89
N ALA A 263 4.42 6.79 11.03
CA ALA A 263 3.49 7.82 11.49
C ALA A 263 4.23 9.13 11.79
N VAL A 264 5.36 9.07 12.50
CA VAL A 264 6.18 10.24 12.86
C VAL A 264 6.77 10.91 11.62
N ALA A 265 7.33 10.13 10.69
CA ALA A 265 7.88 10.66 9.45
C ALA A 265 6.80 11.38 8.61
N THR A 266 5.61 10.78 8.53
CA THR A 266 4.46 11.39 7.84
C THR A 266 3.98 12.65 8.55
N ALA A 267 3.93 12.65 9.89
CA ALA A 267 3.47 13.81 10.67
C ALA A 267 4.43 15.00 10.57
N LEU A 268 5.74 14.76 10.62
CA LEU A 268 6.74 15.82 10.64
C LEU A 268 7.08 16.35 9.25
N PHE A 269 7.27 15.47 8.27
CA PHE A 269 7.86 15.88 6.98
C PHE A 269 6.84 16.14 5.87
N LEU A 270 5.66 15.51 5.92
CA LEU A 270 4.63 15.67 4.89
C LEU A 270 3.94 17.03 5.03
N ASP A 271 3.89 17.80 3.96
CA ASP A 271 3.21 19.10 4.00
C ASP A 271 1.68 18.91 3.88
N PRO A 272 0.86 19.66 4.63
CA PRO A 272 -0.58 19.62 4.49
C PRO A 272 -1.02 20.27 3.17
N ILE A 273 -1.95 19.62 2.47
CA ILE A 273 -2.62 20.20 1.30
C ILE A 273 -4.00 20.66 1.75
N HIS A 274 -4.26 21.96 1.64
CA HIS A 274 -5.58 22.53 1.91
C HIS A 274 -6.51 22.19 0.75
N GLN A 275 -7.52 21.37 1.03
CA GLN A 275 -8.64 21.19 0.11
C GLN A 275 -9.59 22.37 0.26
N LYS A 276 -10.19 22.81 -0.86
CA LYS A 276 -11.36 23.67 -0.80
C LYS A 276 -12.47 22.91 -0.06
N LYS A 277 -12.93 23.45 1.07
CA LYS A 277 -14.12 22.94 1.75
C LYS A 277 -15.33 23.30 0.88
N GLU A 278 -15.91 22.34 0.16
CA GLU A 278 -17.28 22.49 -0.36
C GLU A 278 -18.25 22.55 0.83
N ASP A 279 -19.36 23.29 0.72
CA ASP A 279 -20.23 23.72 1.84
C ASP A 279 -20.69 22.62 2.82
N ASP A 280 -20.83 22.98 4.09
CA ASP A 280 -20.96 22.13 5.30
C ASP A 280 -22.34 21.49 5.57
N GLU A 281 -23.26 21.50 4.61
CA GLU A 281 -24.66 21.12 4.88
C GLU A 281 -25.10 19.72 4.42
N GLU A 282 -24.22 18.88 3.87
CA GLU A 282 -24.66 17.53 3.45
C GLU A 282 -24.61 16.50 4.59
N GLY A 283 -25.81 16.07 5.04
CA GLY A 283 -25.99 14.98 6.00
C GLY A 283 -25.53 13.61 5.51
N LEU A 284 -25.33 12.66 6.45
CA LEU A 284 -24.82 11.30 6.18
C LEU A 284 -25.63 10.56 5.10
N VAL A 285 -26.97 10.70 5.14
CA VAL A 285 -27.90 10.07 4.18
C VAL A 285 -27.69 10.62 2.77
N SER A 286 -27.48 11.93 2.62
CA SER A 286 -27.18 12.54 1.30
C SER A 286 -25.90 11.97 0.70
N ARG A 287 -24.89 11.70 1.52
CA ARG A 287 -23.60 11.16 1.08
C ARG A 287 -23.68 9.70 0.63
N ILE A 288 -24.45 8.89 1.37
CA ILE A 288 -24.73 7.51 0.97
C ILE A 288 -25.58 7.52 -0.31
N ALA A 289 -26.61 8.39 -0.38
CA ALA A 289 -27.43 8.56 -1.58
C ALA A 289 -26.60 9.00 -2.80
N ALA A 290 -25.66 9.92 -2.65
CA ALA A 290 -24.74 10.33 -3.71
C ALA A 290 -23.85 9.15 -4.16
N THR A 291 -23.40 8.32 -3.22
CA THR A 291 -22.60 7.11 -3.53
C THR A 291 -23.43 6.07 -4.28
N ILE A 292 -24.70 5.89 -3.90
CA ILE A 292 -25.65 5.02 -4.61
C ILE A 292 -26.02 5.60 -5.98
N GLN A 293 -26.13 6.93 -6.10
CA GLN A 293 -26.38 7.61 -7.36
C GLN A 293 -25.22 7.41 -8.34
N HIS A 294 -23.99 7.37 -7.84
CA HIS A 294 -22.82 7.00 -8.62
C HIS A 294 -22.92 5.56 -9.17
N LEU A 295 -23.49 4.62 -8.42
CA LEU A 295 -23.75 3.25 -8.91
C LEU A 295 -24.76 3.19 -10.06
N ARG A 296 -25.48 4.27 -10.38
CA ARG A 296 -26.33 4.34 -11.59
C ARG A 296 -25.56 4.70 -12.86
N LYS A 297 -24.29 5.13 -12.76
CA LYS A 297 -23.49 5.51 -13.93
C LYS A 297 -22.91 4.27 -14.61
N PRO A 298 -23.13 4.07 -15.93
CA PRO A 298 -22.71 2.86 -16.62
C PRO A 298 -21.19 2.64 -16.58
N ASN A 299 -20.41 3.73 -16.67
CA ASN A 299 -18.95 3.67 -16.60
C ASN A 299 -18.44 3.20 -15.21
N GLN A 300 -19.16 3.48 -14.13
CA GLN A 300 -18.77 3.05 -12.79
C GLN A 300 -19.18 1.60 -12.51
N ILE A 301 -20.33 1.17 -13.03
CA ILE A 301 -20.75 -0.25 -12.98
C ILE A 301 -19.72 -1.12 -13.69
N LEU A 302 -19.21 -0.70 -14.85
CA LEU A 302 -18.22 -1.45 -15.62
C LEU A 302 -16.87 -1.63 -14.88
N LEU A 303 -16.57 -0.76 -13.91
CA LEU A 303 -15.38 -0.87 -13.07
C LEU A 303 -15.54 -1.89 -11.93
N VAL A 304 -16.78 -2.25 -11.55
CA VAL A 304 -17.03 -3.19 -10.44
C VAL A 304 -16.46 -4.58 -10.73
N PRO A 305 -16.72 -5.22 -11.89
CA PRO A 305 -16.12 -6.52 -12.22
C PRO A 305 -14.59 -6.47 -12.26
N ILE A 306 -14.02 -5.40 -12.78
CA ILE A 306 -12.55 -5.21 -12.85
C ILE A 306 -11.96 -5.11 -11.43
N THR A 307 -12.64 -4.40 -10.54
CA THR A 307 -12.21 -4.24 -9.14
C THR A 307 -12.31 -5.57 -8.39
N ILE A 308 -13.39 -6.33 -8.58
CA ILE A 308 -13.55 -7.67 -8.01
C ILE A 308 -12.45 -8.61 -8.53
N PHE A 309 -12.22 -8.63 -9.84
CA PHE A 309 -11.15 -9.43 -10.44
C PHE A 309 -9.78 -9.09 -9.84
N SER A 310 -9.45 -7.80 -9.73
CA SER A 310 -8.20 -7.35 -9.12
C SER A 310 -8.09 -7.78 -7.65
N GLY A 311 -9.18 -7.70 -6.88
CA GLY A 311 -9.21 -8.17 -5.49
C GLY A 311 -8.97 -9.68 -5.36
N VAL A 312 -9.63 -10.48 -6.21
CA VAL A 312 -9.43 -11.93 -6.27
C VAL A 312 -8.01 -12.29 -6.68
N GLU A 313 -7.43 -11.59 -7.65
CA GLU A 313 -6.04 -11.75 -8.07
C GLU A 313 -5.07 -11.50 -6.89
N GLN A 314 -5.23 -10.40 -6.16
CA GLN A 314 -4.37 -10.09 -5.00
C GLN A 314 -4.53 -11.14 -3.89
N ALA A 315 -5.76 -11.57 -3.59
CA ALA A 315 -6.02 -12.62 -2.61
C ALA A 315 -5.36 -13.96 -3.00
N PHE A 316 -5.43 -14.32 -4.28
CA PHE A 316 -4.81 -15.54 -4.81
C PHE A 316 -3.28 -15.50 -4.73
N ILE A 317 -2.66 -14.38 -5.13
CA ILE A 317 -1.19 -14.20 -5.08
C ILE A 317 -0.68 -14.30 -3.63
N LEU A 318 -1.33 -13.62 -2.70
CA LEU A 318 -0.92 -13.56 -1.29
C LEU A 318 -1.25 -14.86 -0.53
N GLY A 319 -2.41 -15.45 -0.78
CA GLY A 319 -2.93 -16.59 -0.02
C GLY A 319 -2.46 -17.96 -0.52
N ASP A 320 -2.64 -18.22 -1.81
CA ASP A 320 -2.55 -19.57 -2.37
C ASP A 320 -1.29 -19.81 -3.20
N PHE A 321 -0.90 -18.83 -4.02
CA PHE A 321 0.22 -18.98 -4.94
C PHE A 321 1.54 -19.24 -4.20
N SER A 322 1.80 -18.46 -3.14
CA SER A 322 3.00 -18.61 -2.30
C SER A 322 3.04 -19.96 -1.58
N LYS A 323 1.89 -20.43 -1.07
CA LYS A 323 1.82 -21.71 -0.33
C LYS A 323 2.01 -22.92 -1.25
N LYS A 324 1.40 -22.91 -2.44
CA LYS A 324 1.41 -24.05 -3.37
C LYS A 324 2.73 -24.19 -4.11
N ARG A 325 3.41 -23.11 -4.52
CA ARG A 325 4.69 -23.24 -5.26
C ARG A 325 5.92 -23.42 -4.38
N VAL A 326 6.00 -22.74 -3.22
CA VAL A 326 7.19 -22.82 -2.34
C VAL A 326 7.30 -24.19 -1.67
N LYS A 327 6.17 -24.84 -1.35
CA LYS A 327 6.18 -26.21 -0.79
C LYS A 327 6.61 -27.28 -1.80
N CYS A 328 6.33 -27.09 -3.10
CA CYS A 328 6.77 -27.99 -4.18
C CYS A 328 8.28 -27.92 -4.45
N HIS A 329 8.88 -26.73 -4.39
CA HIS A 329 10.26 -26.51 -4.80
C HIS A 329 11.32 -26.83 -3.72
N LYS A 330 10.92 -27.45 -2.61
CA LYS A 330 11.83 -27.78 -1.50
C LYS A 330 12.94 -28.79 -1.86
N LYS A 331 12.94 -29.35 -3.08
CA LYS A 331 14.08 -30.11 -3.64
C LYS A 331 15.23 -29.23 -4.17
N GLU A 332 15.03 -27.92 -4.39
CA GLU A 332 16.07 -26.99 -4.91
C GLU A 332 16.05 -25.61 -4.21
N ALA A 333 15.73 -25.58 -2.91
CA ALA A 333 15.37 -24.36 -2.19
C ALA A 333 16.51 -23.34 -1.94
N ASN A 334 17.75 -23.57 -2.39
CA ASN A 334 18.85 -22.62 -2.16
C ASN A 334 18.94 -21.46 -3.18
N LYS A 335 18.12 -21.45 -4.25
CA LYS A 335 18.19 -20.41 -5.31
C LYS A 335 16.97 -19.47 -5.40
N ILE A 336 15.87 -19.74 -4.70
CA ILE A 336 14.56 -19.12 -5.03
C ILE A 336 14.17 -17.95 -4.11
N CYS A 337 14.71 -17.88 -2.89
CA CYS A 337 14.36 -16.77 -1.96
C CYS A 337 14.83 -15.39 -2.48
N THR A 338 15.77 -15.34 -3.41
CA THR A 338 16.25 -14.10 -4.06
C THR A 338 15.38 -13.67 -5.25
N VAL A 339 14.45 -14.52 -5.72
CA VAL A 339 13.73 -14.30 -7.00
C VAL A 339 12.34 -13.69 -6.81
N TYR A 340 11.69 -13.85 -5.65
CA TYR A 340 10.32 -13.35 -5.45
C TYR A 340 10.19 -11.85 -5.16
N GLY A 341 11.32 -11.11 -5.15
CA GLY A 341 11.29 -9.67 -5.35
C GLY A 341 11.08 -9.22 -6.79
N LYS A 342 11.10 -10.15 -7.74
CA LYS A 342 10.66 -9.94 -9.12
C LYS A 342 9.29 -10.59 -9.28
N ASP A 343 8.26 -9.86 -8.91
CA ASP A 343 6.92 -10.17 -9.37
C ASP A 343 6.92 -10.02 -10.91
N THR A 344 7.08 -11.13 -11.64
CA THR A 344 7.25 -11.15 -13.11
C THR A 344 6.03 -10.62 -13.86
N THR A 345 4.88 -10.53 -13.20
CA THR A 345 3.66 -9.91 -13.74
C THR A 345 3.70 -8.41 -13.55
N THR A 346 4.12 -7.94 -12.36
CA THR A 346 4.37 -6.52 -12.11
C THR A 346 5.55 -6.01 -12.94
N GLU A 347 6.64 -6.77 -13.10
CA GLU A 347 7.76 -6.42 -13.98
C GLU A 347 7.33 -6.39 -15.45
N ARG A 348 6.41 -7.25 -15.91
CA ARG A 348 5.86 -7.17 -17.27
C ARG A 348 4.93 -5.99 -17.45
N THR A 349 4.10 -5.66 -16.47
CA THR A 349 3.19 -4.50 -16.52
C THR A 349 4.00 -3.20 -16.42
N VAL A 350 4.99 -3.16 -15.54
CA VAL A 350 5.94 -2.07 -15.36
C VAL A 350 6.88 -1.95 -16.55
N ARG A 351 7.39 -3.05 -17.14
CA ARG A 351 8.16 -3.02 -18.41
C ARG A 351 7.31 -2.60 -19.60
N LYS A 352 6.06 -3.08 -19.71
CA LYS A 352 5.12 -2.60 -20.74
C LYS A 352 4.80 -1.12 -20.55
N TRP A 353 4.71 -0.66 -19.30
CA TRP A 353 4.56 0.75 -18.97
C TRP A 353 5.83 1.57 -19.27
N PHE A 354 7.03 1.07 -18.97
CA PHE A 354 8.32 1.68 -19.30
C PHE A 354 8.55 1.75 -20.82
N SER A 355 8.24 0.66 -21.54
CA SER A 355 8.36 0.54 -22.99
C SER A 355 7.38 1.42 -23.75
N LYS A 356 6.22 1.75 -23.16
CA LYS A 356 5.20 2.59 -23.80
C LYS A 356 5.40 4.08 -23.53
N ASN A 357 6.21 4.44 -22.53
CA ASN A 357 6.35 5.82 -22.02
C ASN A 357 7.79 6.41 -22.08
N ASN A 358 8.77 5.77 -22.75
CA ASN A 358 10.16 6.28 -22.92
C ASN A 358 10.75 6.94 -21.65
N LEU A 359 10.66 6.24 -20.52
CA LEU A 359 11.01 6.79 -19.20
C LEU A 359 12.51 6.73 -18.85
N SER A 360 13.36 6.07 -19.64
CA SER A 360 14.82 6.17 -19.44
C SER A 360 15.27 7.62 -19.60
N ASP A 361 14.67 8.34 -20.56
CA ASP A 361 14.99 9.73 -20.84
C ASP A 361 14.28 10.66 -19.86
N SER A 362 13.07 10.32 -19.40
CA SER A 362 12.33 11.16 -18.44
C SER A 362 12.90 11.13 -17.02
N ILE A 363 13.43 9.99 -16.56
CA ILE A 363 14.15 9.91 -15.27
C ILE A 363 15.49 10.63 -15.37
N LEU A 364 16.18 10.53 -16.52
CA LEU A 364 17.40 11.32 -16.78
C LEU A 364 17.11 12.82 -16.89
N VAL A 365 15.95 13.25 -17.41
CA VAL A 365 15.55 14.66 -17.47
C VAL A 365 15.21 15.22 -16.09
N ILE A 366 14.60 14.43 -15.20
CA ILE A 366 14.34 14.83 -13.80
C ILE A 366 15.65 14.92 -12.99
N ILE A 367 16.68 14.17 -13.36
CA ILE A 367 18.00 14.20 -12.69
C ILE A 367 18.96 15.21 -13.35
N LYS A 368 18.83 15.50 -14.65
CA LYS A 368 19.74 16.40 -15.40
C LYS A 368 19.30 17.85 -15.48
N ASN A 369 18.07 18.22 -15.13
CA ASN A 369 17.64 19.62 -15.12
C ASN A 369 17.11 20.02 -13.74
N PRO A 370 17.95 20.61 -12.87
CA PRO A 370 17.52 21.16 -11.58
C PRO A 370 16.49 22.29 -11.70
#